data_AF-A0A2S7UZ49-F1
#
_entry.id   AF-A0A2S7UZ49-F1
#
_cell.length_a   1.000
_cell.length_b   1.000
_cell.length_c   1.000
_cell.angle_alpha   90.00
_cell.angle_beta   90.00
_cell.angle_gamma   90.00
#
_symmetry.space_group_name_H-M   'P 1'
#
loop_
_entity.id
_entity.type
_entity.pdbx_description
1 polymer ?
#
loop_
_entity_poly.entity_id
_entity_poly.type
_entity_poly.pdbx_seq_one_letter_code
_entity_poly.pdbx_strand_id
1 'polypeptide(L)'
;MQFKSKTFYIYSFSICLFLALLVKFFRESLYGINLPIDMFLGSAPSFLYLFGLISAIPIFYKNIEFSSFQKSWFALTCGALIYEFEQYWTSRVFDYNDVIATLLGLVLIVIIHRANNTNT
;
A
#
# COMPACT_ATOMS: atom_id res chain seq x y z
N MET A 1 -20.33 12.26 0.09
CA MET A 1 -20.61 10.81 0.28
C MET A 1 -19.84 10.34 1.49
N GLN A 2 -20.54 9.75 2.48
CA GLN A 2 -19.92 9.15 3.66
C GLN A 2 -19.75 7.64 3.44
N PHE A 3 -18.69 7.06 4.01
CA PHE A 3 -18.40 5.63 3.92
C PHE A 3 -19.49 4.80 4.62
N LYS A 4 -20.32 4.08 3.86
CA LYS A 4 -21.43 3.25 4.40
C LYS A 4 -20.95 2.00 5.16
N SER A 5 -19.80 1.43 4.79
CA SER A 5 -19.24 0.24 5.45
C SER A 5 -17.73 0.32 5.55
N LYS A 6 -17.20 0.10 6.76
CA LYS A 6 -15.76 0.04 7.05
C LYS A 6 -15.18 -1.37 6.90
N THR A 7 -16.03 -2.37 6.70
CA THR A 7 -15.66 -3.79 6.70
C THR A 7 -14.58 -4.10 5.67
N PHE A 8 -14.71 -3.56 4.46
CA PHE A 8 -13.71 -3.71 3.40
C PHE A 8 -12.32 -3.19 3.82
N TYR A 9 -12.28 -2.03 4.48
CA TYR A 9 -11.05 -1.38 4.92
C TYR A 9 -10.38 -2.14 6.07
N ILE A 10 -11.19 -2.66 7.00
CA ILE A 10 -10.72 -3.50 8.09
C ILE A 10 -10.08 -4.77 7.53
N TYR A 11 -10.76 -5.49 6.64
CA TYR A 11 -10.19 -6.70 6.04
C TYR A 11 -8.93 -6.41 5.23
N SER A 12 -8.94 -5.35 4.41
CA SER A 12 -7.77 -4.92 3.63
C SER A 12 -6.57 -4.64 4.53
N PHE A 13 -6.76 -3.86 5.60
CA PHE A 13 -5.71 -3.54 6.56
C PHE A 13 -5.20 -4.80 7.27
N SER A 14 -6.10 -5.66 7.77
CA SER A 14 -5.71 -6.88 8.48
C SER A 14 -4.94 -7.86 7.59
N ILE A 15 -5.37 -8.05 6.34
CA ILE A 15 -4.68 -8.91 5.37
C ILE A 15 -3.30 -8.32 5.04
N CYS A 16 -3.20 -7.02 4.79
CA CYS A 16 -1.92 -6.39 4.51
C CYS A 16 -0.95 -6.47 5.68
N LEU A 17 -1.44 -6.27 6.91
CA LEU A 17 -0.63 -6.40 8.12
C LEU A 17 -0.11 -7.84 8.27
N PHE A 18 -0.99 -8.84 8.11
CA PHE A 18 -0.62 -10.24 8.19
C PHE A 18 0.40 -10.64 7.12
N LEU A 19 0.17 -10.26 5.86
CA LEU A 19 1.08 -10.52 4.76
C LEU A 19 2.43 -9.80 4.94
N ALA A 20 2.44 -8.57 5.44
CA ALA A 20 3.68 -7.83 5.68
C ALA A 20 4.53 -8.51 6.77
N LEU A 21 3.88 -9.03 7.83
CA LEU A 21 4.54 -9.84 8.84
C LEU A 21 5.09 -11.14 8.25
N LEU A 22 4.29 -11.86 7.44
CA LEU A 22 4.76 -13.07 6.76
C LEU A 22 5.99 -12.78 5.89
N VAL A 23 5.94 -11.77 5.03
CA VAL A 23 7.08 -11.37 4.20
C VAL A 23 8.29 -11.09 5.08
N LYS A 24 8.13 -10.35 6.18
CA LYS A 24 9.22 -10.05 7.12
C LYS A 24 9.85 -11.31 7.73
N PHE A 25 9.04 -12.30 8.13
CA PHE A 25 9.55 -13.53 8.75
C PHE A 25 10.19 -14.49 7.75
N PHE A 26 9.66 -14.58 6.53
CA PHE A 26 10.11 -15.56 5.55
C PHE A 26 11.16 -15.02 4.57
N ARG A 27 11.36 -13.70 4.49
CA ARG A 27 12.29 -13.09 3.52
C ARG A 27 13.66 -13.74 3.56
N GLU A 28 14.29 -13.87 4.72
CA GLU A 28 15.64 -14.44 4.83
C GLU A 28 15.72 -15.90 4.40
N SER A 29 14.65 -16.67 4.61
CA SER A 29 14.60 -18.09 4.24
C SER A 29 14.30 -18.36 2.76
N LEU A 30 13.65 -17.39 2.09
CA LEU A 30 13.15 -17.56 0.73
C LEU A 30 13.95 -16.78 -0.32
N TYR A 31 14.73 -15.78 0.12
CA TYR A 31 15.55 -14.97 -0.80
C TYR A 31 16.66 -15.81 -1.42
N GLY A 32 16.83 -15.73 -2.74
CA GLY A 32 17.79 -16.51 -3.52
C GLY A 32 17.28 -17.85 -4.03
N ILE A 33 16.02 -18.23 -3.76
CA ILE A 33 15.42 -19.46 -4.31
C ILE A 33 15.19 -19.30 -5.82
N ASN A 34 14.55 -18.20 -6.23
CA ASN A 34 14.37 -17.84 -7.63
C ASN A 34 14.05 -16.35 -7.80
N LEU A 35 14.33 -15.86 -9.01
CA LEU A 35 14.16 -14.44 -9.35
C LEU A 35 12.73 -13.91 -9.11
N PRO A 36 11.63 -14.60 -9.48
CA PRO A 36 10.28 -14.11 -9.22
C PRO A 36 9.95 -13.95 -7.72
N ILE A 37 10.38 -14.88 -6.88
CA ILE A 37 10.19 -14.81 -5.43
C ILE A 37 10.99 -13.65 -4.86
N ASP A 38 12.23 -13.45 -5.32
CA ASP A 38 13.08 -12.36 -4.85
C ASP A 38 12.49 -10.99 -5.21
N MET A 39 11.98 -10.83 -6.43
CA MET A 39 11.29 -9.62 -6.87
C MET A 39 10.02 -9.36 -6.06
N PHE A 40 9.24 -10.40 -5.77
CA PHE A 40 8.04 -10.29 -4.94
C PHE A 40 8.39 -9.91 -3.49
N LEU A 41 9.36 -10.59 -2.87
CA LEU A 41 9.76 -10.32 -1.49
C LEU A 41 10.46 -8.96 -1.33
N GLY A 42 11.13 -8.47 -2.38
CA GLY A 42 11.71 -7.14 -2.43
C GLY A 42 10.65 -6.04 -2.40
N SER A 43 9.63 -6.17 -3.26
CA SER A 43 8.65 -5.10 -3.55
C SER A 43 7.30 -5.20 -2.85
N ALA A 44 6.94 -6.39 -2.33
CA ALA A 44 5.73 -6.59 -1.55
C ALA A 44 5.63 -5.64 -0.33
N PRO A 45 6.70 -5.36 0.44
CA PRO A 45 6.64 -4.41 1.55
C PRO A 45 6.10 -3.03 1.14
N SER A 46 6.54 -2.47 0.02
CA SER A 46 6.14 -1.12 -0.44
C SER A 46 4.67 -1.08 -0.84
N PHE A 47 4.17 -2.10 -1.54
CA PHE A 47 2.75 -2.24 -1.84
C PHE A 47 1.89 -2.40 -0.58
N LEU A 48 2.26 -3.35 0.29
CA LEU A 48 1.50 -3.70 1.50
C LEU A 48 1.46 -2.53 2.48
N TYR A 49 2.56 -1.80 2.60
CA TYR A 49 2.66 -0.58 3.40
C TYR A 49 1.68 0.49 2.91
N LEU A 50 1.75 0.88 1.63
CA LEU A 50 0.93 1.98 1.12
C LEU A 50 -0.56 1.61 1.15
N PHE A 51 -0.92 0.44 0.63
CA PHE A 51 -2.31 0.00 0.56
C PHE A 51 -2.90 -0.23 1.96
N GLY A 52 -2.11 -0.79 2.88
CA GLY A 52 -2.49 -0.97 4.27
C GLY A 52 -2.75 0.36 4.97
N LEU A 53 -1.81 1.32 4.88
CA LEU A 53 -1.97 2.63 5.51
C LEU A 53 -3.17 3.41 4.96
N ILE A 54 -3.38 3.41 3.64
CA ILE A 54 -4.54 4.06 3.06
C ILE A 54 -5.83 3.41 3.56
N SER A 55 -5.84 2.09 3.71
CA SER A 55 -6.99 1.35 4.25
C SER A 55 -7.25 1.65 5.72
N ALA A 56 -6.22 2.02 6.50
CA ALA A 56 -6.36 2.37 7.91
C ALA A 56 -7.11 3.71 8.13
N ILE A 57 -7.02 4.66 7.20
CA ILE A 57 -7.60 6.00 7.34
C ILE A 57 -9.11 5.95 7.68
N PRO A 58 -9.99 5.31 6.88
CA PRO A 58 -11.43 5.27 7.19
C PRO A 58 -11.75 4.42 8.43
N ILE A 59 -10.83 3.56 8.90
CA ILE A 59 -10.99 2.84 10.17
C ILE A 59 -10.96 3.86 11.32
N PHE A 60 -9.91 4.68 11.38
CA PHE A 60 -9.70 5.65 12.46
C PHE A 60 -10.54 6.93 12.31
N TYR A 61 -10.77 7.40 11.08
CA TYR A 61 -11.54 8.62 10.81
C TYR A 61 -12.97 8.29 10.36
N LYS A 62 -13.90 8.27 11.32
CA LYS A 62 -15.30 7.83 11.11
C LYS A 62 -16.09 8.66 10.09
N ASN A 63 -15.82 9.96 10.00
CA ASN A 63 -16.58 10.89 9.16
C ASN A 63 -15.70 11.61 8.14
N ILE A 64 -14.67 10.93 7.61
CA ILE A 64 -13.81 11.56 6.61
C ILE A 64 -14.57 11.82 5.31
N GLU A 65 -14.51 13.05 4.83
CA GLU A 65 -15.03 13.41 3.52
C GLU A 65 -14.19 12.77 2.41
N PHE A 66 -14.83 12.44 1.29
CA PHE A 66 -14.13 11.84 0.15
C PHE A 66 -12.96 12.69 -0.35
N SER A 67 -13.15 14.01 -0.49
CA SER A 67 -12.08 14.93 -0.90
C SER A 67 -10.88 14.91 0.05
N SER A 68 -11.11 14.70 1.34
CA SER A 68 -10.07 14.59 2.36
C SER A 68 -9.37 13.23 2.29
N PHE A 69 -10.12 12.14 2.10
CA PHE A 69 -9.55 10.82 1.85
C PHE A 69 -8.68 10.81 0.58
N GLN A 70 -9.13 11.51 -0.46
CA GLN A 70 -8.36 11.73 -1.68
C GLN A 70 -7.15 12.67 -1.53
N LYS A 71 -7.02 13.40 -0.42
CA LYS A 71 -5.78 14.10 -0.15
C LYS A 71 -4.81 13.17 0.57
N SER A 72 -5.33 12.37 1.49
CA SER A 72 -4.52 11.42 2.26
C SER A 72 -3.87 10.34 1.40
N TRP A 73 -4.59 9.73 0.44
CA TRP A 73 -3.98 8.70 -0.44
C TRP A 73 -2.82 9.26 -1.29
N PHE A 74 -2.87 10.55 -1.63
CA PHE A 74 -1.95 11.25 -2.52
C PHE A 74 -0.75 11.71 -1.71
N ALA A 75 -0.99 12.29 -0.54
CA ALA A 75 0.05 12.63 0.42
C ALA A 75 0.88 11.40 0.83
N LEU A 76 0.23 10.26 1.11
CA LEU A 76 0.94 9.01 1.43
C LEU A 76 1.76 8.49 0.24
N THR A 77 1.19 8.51 -0.96
CA THR A 77 1.90 8.06 -2.17
C THR A 77 3.09 8.97 -2.47
N CYS A 78 2.91 10.29 -2.43
CA CYS A 78 4.00 11.24 -2.62
C CYS A 78 5.07 11.08 -1.55
N GLY A 79 4.70 10.87 -0.28
CA GLY A 79 5.65 10.60 0.79
C GLY A 79 6.48 9.34 0.54
N ALA A 80 5.84 8.25 0.10
CA ALA A 80 6.53 7.02 -0.29
C ALA A 80 7.48 7.25 -1.48
N LEU A 81 7.04 7.92 -2.54
CA LEU A 81 7.88 8.21 -3.71
C LEU A 81 9.04 9.16 -3.39
N ILE A 82 8.85 10.13 -2.49
CA ILE A 82 9.93 10.99 -2.00
C ILE A 82 10.97 10.16 -1.25
N TYR A 83 10.53 9.17 -0.46
CA TYR A 83 11.45 8.28 0.24
C TYR A 83 12.25 7.40 -0.73
N GLU A 84 11.61 6.85 -1.77
CA GLU A 84 12.32 6.15 -2.85
C GLU A 84 13.34 7.06 -3.55
N PHE A 85 12.96 8.31 -3.84
CA PHE A 85 13.88 9.28 -4.43
C PHE A 85 15.05 9.65 -3.49
N GLU A 86 14.80 9.74 -2.18
CA GLU A 86 15.85 9.91 -1.17
C GLU A 86 16.83 8.75 -1.22
N GLN A 87 16.35 7.51 -1.28
CA GLN A 87 17.20 6.33 -1.38
C GLN A 87 18.08 6.35 -2.63
N TYR A 88 17.52 6.77 -3.77
CA TYR A 88 18.29 6.98 -5.00
C TYR A 88 19.39 8.03 -4.79
N TRP A 89 19.05 9.17 -4.19
CA TRP A 89 19.99 10.27 -3.95
C TRP A 89 21.09 9.91 -2.93
N THR A 90 20.76 9.18 -1.87
CA THR A 90 21.70 8.78 -0.81
C THR A 90 22.47 7.49 -1.14
N SER A 91 22.36 6.98 -2.37
CA SER A 91 23.02 5.74 -2.82
C SER A 91 22.67 4.53 -1.96
N ARG A 92 21.46 4.53 -1.39
CA ARG A 92 20.86 3.33 -0.78
C ARG A 92 20.31 2.42 -1.88
N VAL A 93 19.82 1.24 -1.49
CA VAL A 93 19.24 0.28 -2.44
C VAL A 93 17.92 0.85 -2.97
N PHE A 94 17.99 1.59 -4.09
CA PHE A 94 16.83 2.01 -4.86
C PHE A 94 16.37 0.87 -5.76
N ASP A 95 15.09 0.49 -5.68
CA ASP A 95 14.50 -0.54 -6.51
C ASP A 95 13.33 0.01 -7.33
N TYR A 96 13.43 -0.09 -8.66
CA TYR A 96 12.32 0.27 -9.56
C TYR A 96 11.05 -0.54 -9.27
N ASN A 97 11.19 -1.77 -8.76
CA ASN A 97 10.06 -2.60 -8.36
C ASN A 97 9.30 -1.99 -7.19
N ASP A 98 9.97 -1.26 -6.28
CA ASP A 98 9.34 -0.62 -5.12
C ASP A 98 8.51 0.59 -5.54
N VAL A 99 9.00 1.36 -6.52
CA VAL A 99 8.23 2.44 -7.16
C VAL A 99 6.99 1.87 -7.86
N ILE A 100 7.14 0.80 -8.65
CA ILE A 100 6.02 0.16 -9.34
C ILE A 100 5.00 -0.39 -8.33
N ALA A 101 5.45 -1.07 -7.28
CA ALA A 101 4.61 -1.62 -6.22
C ALA A 101 3.84 -0.52 -5.47
N THR A 102 4.48 0.61 -5.18
CA THR A 102 3.85 1.79 -4.59
C THR A 102 2.74 2.33 -5.50
N LEU A 103 3.00 2.51 -6.79
CA LEU A 103 2.01 2.97 -7.75
C LEU A 103 0.85 1.98 -7.92
N LEU A 104 1.13 0.67 -7.92
CA LEU A 104 0.10 -0.37 -7.97
C LEU A 104 -0.81 -0.32 -6.73
N GLY A 105 -0.25 -0.03 -5.54
CA GLY A 105 -1.04 0.17 -4.32
C GLY A 105 -2.03 1.32 -4.46
N LEU A 106 -1.59 2.45 -5.05
CA LEU A 106 -2.46 3.59 -5.33
C LEU A 106 -3.53 3.25 -6.38
N VAL A 107 -3.16 2.61 -7.48
CA VAL A 107 -4.12 2.23 -8.54
C VAL A 107 -5.19 1.30 -7.99
N LEU A 108 -4.81 0.31 -7.19
CA LEU A 108 -5.75 -0.65 -6.63
C LEU A 108 -6.76 0.02 -5.69
N ILE A 109 -6.32 0.93 -4.82
CA ILE A 109 -7.24 1.63 -3.92
C ILE A 109 -8.21 2.53 -4.69
N VAL A 110 -7.75 3.16 -5.78
CA VAL A 110 -8.60 3.98 -6.67
C VAL A 110 -9.66 3.11 -7.33
N ILE A 111 -9.28 1.95 -7.89
CA ILE A 111 -10.20 1.03 -8.56
C ILE A 111 -11.25 0.51 -7.59
N ILE A 112 -10.82 -0.02 -6.44
CA ILE A 112 -11.75 -0.63 -5.48
C ILE A 112 -12.70 0.42 -4.91
N HIS A 113 -12.20 1.61 -4.59
CA HIS A 113 -13.05 2.67 -4.08
C HIS A 113 -14.05 3.16 -5.12
N ARG A 114 -13.65 3.27 -6.40
CA ARG A 114 -14.58 3.60 -7.49
C ARG A 114 -15.65 2.53 -7.67
N ALA A 115 -15.26 1.25 -7.66
CA ALA A 115 -16.19 0.12 -7.77
C ALA A 115 -17.20 0.06 -6.61
N ASN A 116 -16.76 0.37 -5.40
CA ASN A 116 -17.65 0.40 -4.23
C ASN A 116 -18.61 1.61 -4.23
N ASN A 117 -18.21 2.75 -4.82
CA ASN A 117 -19.07 3.93 -4.92
C ASN A 117 -20.07 3.87 -6.09
N THR A 118 -19.84 3.06 -7.14
CA THR A 118 -20.78 2.89 -8.25
C THR A 118 -21.95 1.96 -7.93
N ASN A 119 -21.84 1.15 -6.87
CA ASN A 119 -22.85 0.18 -6.44
C ASN A 119 -23.84 0.76 -5.40
N THR A 120 -23.90 2.09 -5.25
CA THR A 120 -24.80 2.82 -4.34
C THR A 120 -25.52 3.94 -5.06
#